data_AF-A0A7V3I774-F1
#
_entry.id   AF-A0A7V3I774-F1
#
_cell.length_a   1.000
_cell.length_b   1.000
_cell.length_c   1.000
_cell.angle_alpha   90.00
_cell.angle_beta   90.00
_cell.angle_gamma   90.00
#
_symmetry.space_group_name_H-M   'P 1'
#
loop_
_entity.id
_entity.type
_entity.pdbx_description
1 polymer ?
#
loop_
_entity_poly.entity_id
_entity_poly.type
_entity_poly.pdbx_seq_one_letter_code
_entity_poly.pdbx_strand_id
1 'polypeptide(L)'
;MAGFCRRWTRLAVVAAGAAWVLVALGAGPCRAYNPGDPEFRAFWIDAWHAGILNQSQVNKLLGVVGDPNSKGDIRNANCNAVIVQVRRNCDAAYPSSMGEPYMSGLSPSNFNALQAVIDAAHDTTGGKKRIEVHAWIVTFRTSGGLVYSQH
;
A
#
# COMPACT_ATOMS: atom_id res chain seq x y z
N MET A 1 24.24 27.90 56.15
CA MET A 1 24.21 26.55 55.53
C MET A 1 22.81 26.06 55.09
N ALA A 2 21.70 26.73 55.41
CA ALA A 2 20.34 26.25 55.07
C ALA A 2 19.84 26.58 53.63
N GLY A 3 20.50 27.48 52.90
CA GLY A 3 20.06 27.93 51.57
C GLY A 3 20.43 27.01 50.41
N PHE A 4 21.47 26.18 50.58
CA PHE A 4 21.98 25.31 49.51
C PHE A 4 21.05 24.11 49.26
N CYS A 5 20.47 23.51 50.31
CA CYS A 5 19.64 22.31 50.21
C CYS A 5 18.29 22.53 49.47
N ARG A 6 17.66 23.72 49.62
CA ARG A 6 16.36 24.03 48.97
C ARG A 6 16.44 24.27 47.46
N ARG A 7 17.62 24.61 46.93
CA ARG A 7 17.81 24.92 45.49
C ARG A 7 17.88 23.66 44.63
N TRP A 8 18.44 22.58 45.18
CA TRP A 8 18.57 21.29 44.49
C TRP A 8 17.24 20.52 44.42
N THR A 9 16.36 20.65 45.41
CA THR A 9 15.02 20.02 45.38
C THR A 9 14.10 20.62 44.31
N ARG A 10 14.22 21.93 44.05
CA ARG A 10 13.42 22.62 43.02
C ARG A 10 13.89 22.30 41.59
N LEU A 11 15.20 22.10 41.39
CA LEU A 11 15.76 21.72 40.09
C LEU A 11 15.38 20.30 39.68
N ALA A 12 15.34 19.35 40.61
CA ALA A 12 14.95 17.96 40.34
C ALA A 12 13.46 17.83 39.93
N VAL A 13 12.56 18.60 40.54
CA VAL A 13 11.12 18.58 40.23
C VAL A 13 10.83 19.21 38.85
N VAL A 14 11.55 20.26 38.48
CA VAL A 14 11.41 20.89 37.15
C VAL A 14 11.94 19.98 36.03
N ALA A 15 13.05 19.28 36.26
CA ALA A 15 13.62 18.35 35.29
C ALA A 15 12.72 17.12 35.06
N ALA A 16 12.11 16.57 36.11
CA ALA A 16 11.15 15.47 35.98
C ALA A 16 9.86 15.91 35.26
N GLY A 17 9.34 17.11 35.53
CA GLY A 17 8.16 17.65 34.84
C GLY A 17 8.39 17.90 33.34
N ALA A 18 9.58 18.38 32.95
CA ALA A 18 9.94 18.61 31.55
C ALA A 18 10.06 17.29 30.75
N ALA A 19 10.53 16.22 31.38
CA ALA A 19 10.64 14.90 30.73
C ALA A 19 9.27 14.29 30.38
N TRP A 20 8.26 14.47 31.24
CA TRP A 20 6.89 14.00 30.97
C TRP A 20 6.18 14.78 29.85
N VAL A 21 6.45 16.09 29.75
CA VAL A 21 5.93 16.93 28.66
C VAL A 21 6.52 16.52 27.31
N LEU A 22 7.80 16.12 27.25
CA LEU A 22 8.44 15.66 26.02
C LEU A 22 7.93 14.28 25.54
N VAL A 23 7.59 13.37 26.46
CA VAL A 23 6.98 12.08 26.09
C VAL A 23 5.53 12.25 25.60
N ALA A 24 4.77 13.15 26.22
CA ALA A 24 3.40 13.48 25.79
C ALA A 24 3.36 14.24 24.45
N LEU A 25 4.38 15.05 24.13
CA LEU A 25 4.51 15.74 22.84
C LEU A 25 5.15 14.86 21.74
N GLY A 26 5.88 13.80 22.11
CA GLY A 26 6.47 12.84 21.18
C GLY A 26 5.52 11.75 20.71
N ALA A 27 4.45 11.48 21.48
CA ALA A 27 3.32 10.67 21.04
C ALA A 27 2.42 11.51 20.13
N GLY A 28 2.88 11.74 18.89
CA GLY A 28 2.03 12.30 17.84
C GLY A 28 0.71 11.50 17.79
N PRO A 29 -0.45 12.16 17.62
CA PRO A 29 -1.72 11.47 17.61
C PRO A 29 -1.63 10.35 16.57
N CYS A 30 -1.89 9.11 17.01
CA CYS A 30 -2.25 8.06 16.07
C CYS A 30 -3.41 8.64 15.26
N ARG A 31 -3.17 8.93 13.97
CA ARG A 31 -4.19 9.49 13.09
C ARG A 31 -5.22 8.40 12.85
N ALA A 32 -6.12 8.25 13.81
CA ALA A 32 -7.37 7.57 13.62
C ALA A 32 -8.12 8.30 12.51
N TYR A 33 -8.80 7.53 11.69
CA TYR A 33 -9.67 8.02 10.64
C TYR A 33 -10.63 9.07 11.18
N ASN A 34 -10.57 10.29 10.64
CA ASN A 34 -11.42 11.38 11.09
C ASN A 34 -12.83 11.21 10.50
N PRO A 35 -13.88 11.60 11.23
CA PRO A 35 -15.20 11.77 10.64
C PRO A 35 -15.11 12.74 9.44
N GLY A 36 -15.40 12.25 8.25
CA GLY A 36 -15.28 13.00 6.98
C GLY A 36 -14.13 12.54 6.07
N ASP A 37 -13.23 11.69 6.55
CA ASP A 37 -12.33 10.96 5.65
C ASP A 37 -13.17 10.10 4.68
N PRO A 38 -12.68 9.82 3.45
CA PRO A 38 -13.43 9.01 2.49
C PRO A 38 -13.44 7.55 2.94
N GLU A 39 -14.62 6.91 2.94
CA GLU A 39 -14.74 5.47 3.26
C GLU A 39 -13.86 4.64 2.34
N PHE A 40 -13.09 3.70 2.90
CA PHE A 40 -12.24 2.81 2.12
C PHE A 40 -13.08 1.72 1.44
N ARG A 41 -13.28 1.86 0.13
CA ARG A 41 -14.08 0.94 -0.70
C ARG A 41 -13.17 0.27 -1.71
N ALA A 42 -12.75 -0.95 -1.39
CA ALA A 42 -11.70 -1.65 -2.11
C ALA A 42 -12.12 -3.04 -2.58
N PHE A 43 -11.53 -3.47 -3.70
CA PHE A 43 -11.53 -4.87 -4.12
C PHE A 43 -10.14 -5.47 -4.00
N TRP A 44 -10.09 -6.72 -3.52
CA TRP A 44 -8.90 -7.55 -3.62
C TRP A 44 -8.84 -8.17 -5.01
N ILE A 45 -7.70 -8.04 -5.67
CA ILE A 45 -7.45 -8.57 -7.00
C ILE A 45 -6.38 -9.64 -6.88
N ASP A 46 -6.79 -10.91 -6.97
CA ASP A 46 -5.85 -12.01 -7.01
C ASP A 46 -5.17 -12.09 -8.39
N ALA A 47 -3.98 -12.68 -8.41
CA ALA A 47 -3.22 -12.90 -9.64
C ALA A 47 -3.20 -14.38 -10.04
N TRP A 48 -4.24 -15.14 -9.68
CA TRP A 48 -4.49 -16.48 -10.21
C TRP A 48 -5.53 -16.45 -11.34
N HIS A 49 -6.46 -15.49 -11.29
CA HIS A 49 -7.53 -15.31 -12.27
C HIS A 49 -7.35 -14.01 -13.07
N ALA A 50 -8.31 -13.75 -13.96
CA ALA A 50 -8.33 -12.53 -14.76
C ALA A 50 -8.47 -11.29 -13.86
N GLY A 51 -7.60 -10.31 -14.09
CA GLY A 51 -7.64 -9.03 -13.38
C GLY A 51 -6.51 -8.10 -13.82
N ILE A 52 -5.27 -8.58 -13.72
CA ILE A 52 -4.07 -7.80 -14.03
C ILE A 52 -3.06 -8.52 -14.92
N LEU A 53 -3.43 -9.65 -15.51
CA LEU A 53 -2.49 -10.51 -16.24
C LEU A 53 -2.07 -9.91 -17.60
N ASN A 54 -2.81 -8.94 -18.11
CA ASN A 54 -2.48 -8.22 -19.34
C ASN A 54 -3.17 -6.83 -19.37
N GLN A 55 -2.78 -6.00 -20.34
CA GLN A 55 -3.30 -4.64 -20.47
C GLN A 55 -4.82 -4.57 -20.67
N SER A 56 -5.42 -5.51 -21.41
CA SER A 56 -6.87 -5.50 -21.63
C SER A 56 -7.65 -5.73 -20.32
N GLN A 57 -7.16 -6.60 -19.46
CA GLN A 57 -7.74 -6.83 -18.13
C GLN A 57 -7.61 -5.60 -17.24
N VAL A 58 -6.43 -4.96 -17.22
CA VAL A 58 -6.21 -3.69 -16.49
C VAL A 58 -7.15 -2.60 -17.00
N ASN A 59 -7.29 -2.45 -18.32
CA ASN A 59 -8.18 -1.46 -18.94
C ASN A 59 -9.65 -1.70 -18.58
N LYS A 60 -10.08 -2.96 -18.50
CA LYS A 60 -11.45 -3.28 -18.06
C LYS A 60 -11.64 -2.89 -16.58
N LEU A 61 -10.67 -3.24 -15.74
CA LEU A 61 -10.73 -3.01 -14.30
C LEU A 61 -10.68 -1.51 -13.94
N LEU A 62 -9.75 -0.76 -14.56
CA LEU A 62 -9.37 0.59 -14.17
C LEU A 62 -9.53 1.64 -15.29
N GLY A 63 -10.05 1.25 -16.45
CA GLY A 63 -10.21 2.15 -17.59
C GLY A 63 -8.93 2.28 -18.42
N VAL A 64 -9.10 2.79 -19.64
CA VAL A 64 -7.98 3.08 -20.55
C VAL A 64 -7.37 4.44 -20.16
N VAL A 65 -6.05 4.46 -20.02
CA VAL A 65 -5.30 5.69 -19.70
C VAL A 65 -5.47 6.72 -20.81
N GLY A 66 -5.81 7.96 -20.44
CA GLY A 66 -5.99 9.06 -21.39
C GLY A 66 -7.34 9.08 -22.11
N ASP A 67 -8.18 8.04 -21.96
CA ASP A 67 -9.54 8.04 -22.49
C ASP A 67 -10.53 8.60 -21.44
N PRO A 68 -11.20 9.74 -21.71
CA PRO A 68 -12.16 10.35 -20.78
C PRO A 68 -13.45 9.52 -20.62
N ASN A 69 -13.76 8.63 -21.57
CA ASN A 69 -14.98 7.82 -21.56
C ASN A 69 -14.76 6.43 -20.94
N SER A 70 -13.50 6.03 -20.72
CA SER A 70 -13.15 4.73 -20.13
C SER A 70 -12.82 4.85 -18.64
N LYS A 71 -13.83 4.61 -17.79
CA LYS A 71 -13.72 4.72 -16.32
C LYS A 71 -13.19 3.46 -15.63
N GLY A 72 -13.51 2.28 -16.16
CA GLY A 72 -13.23 0.97 -15.56
C GLY A 72 -14.25 0.55 -14.50
N ASP A 73 -14.30 -0.75 -14.25
CA ASP A 73 -15.25 -1.41 -13.34
C ASP A 73 -15.15 -0.86 -11.90
N ILE A 74 -13.95 -0.59 -11.39
CA ILE A 74 -13.76 -0.09 -10.01
C ILE A 74 -14.43 1.27 -9.80
N ARG A 75 -14.30 2.19 -10.77
CA ARG A 75 -14.96 3.51 -10.69
C ARG A 75 -16.46 3.40 -10.90
N ASN A 76 -16.92 2.51 -11.78
CA ASN A 76 -18.34 2.25 -11.99
C ASN A 76 -19.02 1.68 -10.74
N ALA A 77 -18.29 0.88 -9.95
CA ALA A 77 -18.72 0.39 -8.64
C ALA A 77 -18.55 1.41 -7.49
N ASN A 78 -18.19 2.67 -7.78
CA ASN A 78 -17.94 3.73 -6.79
C ASN A 78 -16.87 3.38 -5.73
N CYS A 79 -15.94 2.49 -6.08
CA CYS A 79 -14.80 2.13 -5.23
C CYS A 79 -13.63 3.09 -5.46
N ASN A 80 -12.78 3.25 -4.44
CA ASN A 80 -11.67 4.21 -4.43
C ASN A 80 -10.31 3.57 -4.20
N ALA A 81 -10.23 2.26 -4.01
CA ALA A 81 -8.98 1.55 -3.82
C ALA A 81 -8.99 0.16 -4.47
N VAL A 82 -7.81 -0.34 -4.78
CA VAL A 82 -7.56 -1.72 -5.16
C VAL A 82 -6.40 -2.29 -4.37
N ILE A 83 -6.54 -3.53 -3.92
CA ILE A 83 -5.49 -4.29 -3.25
C ILE A 83 -5.07 -5.40 -4.22
N VAL A 84 -3.91 -5.25 -4.84
CA VAL A 84 -3.52 -6.04 -6.01
C VAL A 84 -2.40 -7.01 -5.66
N GLN A 85 -2.59 -8.29 -5.94
CA GLN A 85 -1.57 -9.32 -5.70
C GLN A 85 -0.40 -9.19 -6.67
N VAL A 86 0.63 -8.44 -6.27
CA VAL A 86 1.82 -8.23 -7.11
C VAL A 86 2.89 -9.29 -6.88
N ARG A 87 2.84 -9.96 -5.71
CA ARG A 87 3.70 -11.10 -5.37
C ARG A 87 2.85 -12.21 -4.78
N ARG A 88 2.78 -13.32 -5.49
CA ARG A 88 1.82 -14.40 -5.20
C ARG A 88 2.50 -15.61 -4.59
N ASN A 89 3.69 -15.93 -5.06
CA ASN A 89 4.39 -17.15 -4.70
C ASN A 89 5.91 -17.08 -4.98
N CYS A 90 6.56 -16.04 -4.45
CA CYS A 90 7.96 -15.70 -4.76
C CYS A 90 8.19 -15.41 -6.26
N ASP A 91 7.13 -14.97 -6.95
CA ASP A 91 7.11 -14.46 -8.30
C ASP A 91 6.55 -13.02 -8.29
N ALA A 92 6.94 -12.19 -9.26
CA ALA A 92 6.58 -10.77 -9.29
C ALA A 92 5.80 -10.40 -10.56
N ALA A 93 4.76 -9.58 -10.40
CA ALA A 93 4.00 -8.99 -11.50
C ALA A 93 4.61 -7.66 -12.00
N TYR A 94 5.93 -7.52 -11.85
CA TYR A 94 6.72 -6.33 -12.14
C TYR A 94 8.20 -6.72 -12.29
N PRO A 95 9.04 -5.89 -12.95
CA PRO A 95 10.48 -6.12 -13.00
C PRO A 95 11.09 -5.95 -11.61
N SER A 96 11.41 -7.06 -10.94
CA SER A 96 12.06 -7.03 -9.64
C SER A 96 13.57 -6.84 -9.77
N SER A 97 14.13 -5.90 -9.00
CA SER A 97 15.58 -5.76 -8.83
C SER A 97 16.19 -6.79 -7.88
N MET A 98 15.36 -7.56 -7.16
CA MET A 98 15.80 -8.58 -6.20
C MET A 98 15.96 -9.97 -6.83
N GLY A 99 15.76 -10.09 -8.15
CA GLY A 99 15.90 -11.35 -8.89
C GLY A 99 14.69 -12.27 -8.81
N GLU A 100 13.54 -11.78 -8.35
CA GLU A 100 12.30 -12.55 -8.38
C GLU A 100 11.87 -12.80 -9.84
N PRO A 101 11.51 -14.04 -10.20
CA PRO A 101 11.06 -14.35 -11.55
C PRO A 101 9.74 -13.62 -11.85
N TYR A 102 9.52 -13.32 -13.12
CA TYR A 102 8.21 -12.84 -13.57
C TYR A 102 7.13 -13.87 -13.29
N MET A 103 5.98 -13.38 -12.85
CA MET A 103 4.80 -14.18 -12.59
C MET A 103 4.32 -14.91 -13.85
N SER A 104 4.01 -16.19 -13.70
CA SER A 104 3.43 -16.99 -14.77
C SER A 104 2.01 -16.50 -15.12
N GLY A 105 1.65 -16.59 -16.41
CA GLY A 105 0.34 -16.19 -16.92
C GLY A 105 0.23 -14.72 -17.36
N LEU A 106 1.28 -13.92 -17.17
CA LEU A 106 1.38 -12.58 -17.74
C LEU A 106 1.45 -12.62 -19.27
N SER A 107 0.77 -11.66 -19.91
CA SER A 107 0.82 -11.50 -21.36
C SER A 107 0.98 -10.01 -21.75
N PRO A 108 2.10 -9.63 -22.39
CA PRO A 108 3.29 -10.46 -22.67
C PRO A 108 3.94 -11.00 -21.39
N SER A 109 4.83 -11.99 -21.50
CA SER A 109 5.45 -12.64 -20.32
C SER A 109 6.28 -11.70 -19.45
N ASN A 110 6.71 -10.56 -19.99
CA ASN A 110 7.40 -9.47 -19.30
C ASN A 110 6.49 -8.27 -18.99
N PHE A 111 5.16 -8.45 -19.01
CA PHE A 111 4.21 -7.38 -18.74
C PHE A 111 4.40 -6.85 -17.31
N ASN A 112 4.66 -5.54 -17.20
CA ASN A 112 4.73 -4.85 -15.92
C ASN A 112 3.32 -4.48 -15.44
N ALA A 113 2.63 -5.48 -14.88
CA ALA A 113 1.24 -5.33 -14.43
C ALA A 113 1.10 -4.26 -13.33
N LEU A 114 2.05 -4.18 -12.38
CA LEU A 114 2.01 -3.16 -11.33
C LEU A 114 2.04 -1.74 -11.91
N GLN A 115 2.93 -1.48 -12.89
CA GLN A 115 2.99 -0.17 -13.54
C GLN A 115 1.68 0.15 -14.27
N ALA A 116 1.15 -0.81 -15.05
CA ALA A 116 -0.10 -0.61 -15.78
C ALA A 116 -1.28 -0.29 -14.83
N VAL A 117 -1.36 -0.97 -13.68
CA VAL A 117 -2.35 -0.71 -12.62
C VAL A 117 -2.18 0.69 -12.05
N ILE A 118 -0.96 1.08 -11.70
CA ILE A 118 -0.65 2.40 -11.16
C ILE A 118 -1.07 3.50 -12.13
N ASP A 119 -0.69 3.36 -13.41
CA ASP A 119 -0.99 4.36 -14.44
C ASP A 119 -2.51 4.52 -14.62
N ALA A 120 -3.25 3.41 -14.76
CA ALA A 120 -4.71 3.43 -14.94
C ALA A 120 -5.49 3.88 -13.70
N ALA A 121 -5.06 3.48 -12.51
CA ALA A 121 -5.67 3.90 -11.25
C ALA A 121 -5.45 5.39 -10.99
N HIS A 122 -4.28 5.91 -11.36
CA HIS A 122 -3.90 7.30 -11.14
C HIS A 122 -4.35 8.25 -12.24
N ASP A 123 -4.76 7.75 -13.40
CA ASP A 123 -5.30 8.56 -14.48
C ASP A 123 -6.59 9.30 -14.08
N THR A 124 -6.52 10.63 -14.11
CA THR A 124 -7.62 11.55 -13.83
C THR A 124 -8.19 12.22 -15.08
N THR A 125 -7.76 11.78 -16.27
CA THR A 125 -8.26 12.30 -17.56
C THR A 125 -9.78 12.26 -17.60
N GLY A 126 -10.42 13.32 -18.13
CA GLY A 126 -11.88 13.43 -18.20
C GLY A 126 -12.58 13.56 -16.84
N GLY A 127 -11.85 13.92 -15.77
CA GLY A 127 -12.41 14.07 -14.42
C GLY A 127 -12.61 12.74 -13.69
N LYS A 128 -11.93 11.67 -14.13
CA LYS A 128 -11.91 10.39 -13.41
C LYS A 128 -11.35 10.60 -12.00
N LYS A 129 -12.02 10.02 -11.00
CA LYS A 129 -11.50 10.01 -9.62
C LYS A 129 -10.24 9.14 -9.56
N ARG A 130 -9.21 9.59 -8.86
CA ARG A 130 -8.02 8.78 -8.57
C ARG A 130 -8.40 7.57 -7.71
N ILE A 131 -7.81 6.41 -8.01
CA ILE A 131 -7.91 5.19 -7.21
C ILE A 131 -6.59 4.95 -6.48
N GLU A 132 -6.66 4.56 -5.20
CA GLU A 132 -5.49 4.11 -4.44
C GLU A 132 -5.07 2.70 -4.82
N VAL A 133 -3.77 2.45 -4.90
CA VAL A 133 -3.20 1.14 -5.22
C VAL A 133 -2.40 0.63 -4.03
N HIS A 134 -2.81 -0.51 -3.50
CA HIS A 134 -2.15 -1.20 -2.39
C HIS A 134 -1.54 -2.50 -2.92
N ALA A 135 -0.22 -2.65 -2.79
CA ALA A 135 0.50 -3.84 -3.23
C ALA A 135 0.32 -4.98 -2.22
N TRP A 136 -0.46 -6.00 -2.59
CA TRP A 136 -0.56 -7.23 -1.82
C TRP A 136 0.61 -8.16 -2.16
N ILE A 137 1.38 -8.45 -1.12
CA ILE A 137 2.52 -9.36 -1.16
C ILE A 137 2.25 -10.56 -0.26
N VAL A 138 2.32 -11.76 -0.82
CA VAL A 138 2.42 -13.00 -0.05
C VAL A 138 3.86 -13.16 0.38
N THR A 139 4.16 -13.10 1.69
CA THR A 139 5.53 -13.01 2.20
C THR A 139 6.33 -14.31 2.06
N PHE A 140 5.79 -15.44 2.50
CA PHE A 140 6.58 -16.66 2.73
C PHE A 140 6.34 -17.80 1.74
N ARG A 141 5.37 -17.69 0.82
CA ARG A 141 5.09 -18.76 -0.14
C ARG A 141 6.14 -18.74 -1.26
N THR A 142 6.87 -19.84 -1.45
CA THR A 142 7.95 -19.96 -2.45
C THR A 142 7.73 -21.06 -3.48
N SER A 143 6.55 -21.68 -3.51
CA SER A 143 6.20 -22.75 -4.44
C SER A 143 7.02 -24.04 -4.32
N GLY A 144 7.81 -24.16 -3.24
CA GLY A 144 8.83 -25.19 -3.03
C GLY A 144 10.21 -24.59 -2.73
N GLY A 145 11.10 -25.38 -2.15
CA GLY A 145 12.46 -24.98 -1.73
C GLY A 145 12.97 -25.88 -0.60
N LEU A 146 14.28 -25.89 -0.32
CA LEU A 146 14.90 -26.75 0.71
C LEU A 146 14.17 -26.70 2.06
N VAL A 147 13.74 -25.51 2.48
CA VAL A 147 12.97 -25.29 3.72
C VAL A 147 11.56 -25.90 3.62
N TYR A 148 10.89 -25.77 2.48
CA TYR A 148 9.56 -26.36 2.25
C TYR A 148 9.62 -27.90 2.19
N SER A 149 10.72 -28.49 1.71
CA SER A 149 10.92 -29.94 1.66
C SER A 149 11.36 -30.58 2.98
N GLN A 150 11.69 -29.77 4.00
CA GLN A 150 12.15 -30.22 5.32
C GLN A 150 11.05 -30.18 6.40
N HIS A 151 9.83 -29.80 6.02
CA HIS A 151 8.62 -29.76 6.84
C HIS A 151 7.49 -30.54 6.17
#